data_AF-A0A7W6UQQ6-F1
#
_entry.id   AF-A0A7W6UQQ6-F1
#
_cell.length_a   1.000
_cell.length_b   1.000
_cell.length_c   1.000
_cell.angle_alpha   90.00
_cell.angle_beta   90.00
_cell.angle_gamma   90.00
#
_symmetry.space_group_name_H-M   'P 1'
#
loop_
_entity.id
_entity.type
_entity.pdbx_description
1 polymer ?
#
loop_
_entity_poly.entity_id
_entity_poly.type
_entity_poly.pdbx_seq_one_letter_code
_entity_poly.pdbx_strand_id
1 'polypeptide(L)' 'MLEREPDMSVEMDEPTIVATWENRAQIIEIMSSARTMSQEFQDLWNSSGGTGRLSQENTDRLVELLREIGDLNEKLLGLA' A
#
# COMPACT_ATOMS: atom_id res chain seq x y z
N MET A 1 5.52 18.20 44.90
CA MET A 1 6.41 17.47 43.98
C MET A 1 5.63 17.26 42.71
N LEU A 2 6.11 17.75 41.57
CA LEU A 2 5.50 17.48 40.27
C LEU A 2 6.04 16.14 39.80
N GLU A 3 5.20 15.11 39.78
CA GLU A 3 5.51 13.86 39.09
C GLU A 3 5.44 14.16 37.59
N ARG A 4 6.59 14.10 36.91
CA ARG A 4 6.66 14.18 35.46
C ARG A 4 6.16 12.83 34.96
N GLU A 5 5.00 12.80 34.30
CA GLU A 5 4.57 11.60 33.57
C GLU A 5 5.71 11.20 32.62
N PRO A 6 6.05 9.89 32.53
CA PRO A 6 7.08 9.45 31.63
C PRO A 6 6.65 9.84 30.21
N ASP A 7 7.53 10.57 29.52
CA ASP A 7 7.40 10.83 28.09
C ASP A 7 7.50 9.47 27.38
N MET A 8 6.35 8.83 27.19
CA MET A 8 6.19 7.69 26.31
C MET A 8 6.20 8.22 24.88
N SER A 9 7.34 8.76 24.47
CA SER A 9 7.78 8.69 23.09
C SER A 9 7.96 7.20 22.80
N VAL A 10 6.85 6.53 22.51
CA VAL A 10 6.86 5.23 21.86
C VAL A 10 7.43 5.55 20.48
N GLU A 11 8.76 5.46 20.34
CA GLU A 11 9.35 5.09 19.06
C GLU A 11 8.68 3.77 18.70
N MET A 12 7.57 3.86 17.97
CA MET A 12 7.19 2.76 17.11
C MET A 12 8.37 2.66 16.16
N ASP A 13 9.23 1.66 16.37
CA ASP A 13 10.21 1.23 15.38
C ASP A 13 9.40 0.81 14.14
N GLU A 14 8.96 1.79 13.35
CA GLU A 14 8.47 1.54 12.01
C GLU A 14 9.65 0.90 11.28
N PRO A 15 9.48 -0.32 10.73
CA PRO A 15 10.57 -1.01 10.06
C PRO A 15 11.11 -0.10 8.96
N THR A 16 12.35 0.35 9.15
CA THR A 16 13.02 1.24 8.20
C THR A 16 13.50 0.40 7.04
N ILE A 17 12.73 0.38 5.96
CA ILE A 17 13.14 -0.29 4.72
C ILE A 17 14.35 0.45 4.15
N VAL A 18 15.53 -0.18 4.17
CA VAL A 18 16.72 0.35 3.53
C VAL A 18 16.81 -0.21 2.11
N ALA A 19 16.67 0.65 1.10
CA ALA A 19 16.89 0.26 -0.29
C ALA A 19 18.39 0.02 -0.54
N THR A 20 18.76 -1.21 -0.92
CA THR A 20 20.13 -1.63 -1.22
C THR A 20 20.26 -2.16 -2.65
N TRP A 21 21.48 -2.48 -3.07
CA TRP A 21 21.70 -3.12 -4.37
C TRP A 21 21.13 -4.54 -4.42
N GLU A 22 21.17 -5.25 -3.29
CA GLU A 22 20.68 -6.63 -3.13
C GLU A 22 19.16 -6.72 -3.25
N ASN A 23 18.42 -5.75 -2.70
CA ASN A 23 16.95 -5.75 -2.72
C ASN A 23 16.34 -4.91 -3.86
N ARG A 24 17.17 -4.19 -4.65
CA ARG A 24 16.74 -3.34 -5.78
C ARG A 24 15.75 -4.01 -6.72
N ALA A 25 16.01 -5.25 -7.14
CA ALA A 25 15.15 -5.94 -8.09
C ALA A 25 13.74 -6.20 -7.53
N GLN A 26 13.67 -6.60 -6.26
CA GLN A 26 12.42 -6.87 -5.56
C GLN A 26 11.61 -5.59 -5.32
N ILE A 27 12.28 -4.50 -4.93
CA ILE A 27 11.63 -3.18 -4.79
C ILE A 27 11.04 -2.72 -6.13
N ILE A 28 11.79 -2.87 -7.23
CA ILE A 28 11.28 -2.50 -8.57
C ILE A 28 10.06 -3.34 -8.96
N GLU A 29 10.08 -4.64 -8.67
CA GLU A 29 8.96 -5.53 -8.95
C GLU A 29 7.70 -5.14 -8.15
N ILE A 30 7.85 -4.86 -6.85
CA ILE A 30 6.77 -4.39 -5.98
C ILE A 30 6.17 -3.09 -6.53
N MET A 31 7.02 -2.12 -6.89
CA MET A 31 6.56 -0.83 -7.42
C MET A 31 5.89 -0.98 -8.80
N SER A 32 6.37 -1.90 -9.65
CA SER A 32 5.75 -2.19 -10.94
C SER A 32 4.37 -2.81 -10.79
N SER A 33 4.19 -3.72 -9.83
CA SER A 33 2.88 -4.29 -9.49
C SER A 33 1.92 -3.22 -8.95
N ALA A 34 2.38 -2.37 -8.02
CA ALA A 34 1.57 -1.27 -7.49
C ALA A 34 1.12 -0.30 -8.61
N ARG A 35 2.00 -0.01 -9.57
CA ARG A 35 1.66 0.79 -10.75
C ARG A 35 0.58 0.12 -11.61
N THR A 36 0.68 -1.18 -11.83
CA THR A 36 -0.29 -1.95 -12.62
C THR A 36 -1.66 -1.94 -11.96
N MET A 37 -1.72 -2.20 -10.66
CA MET A 37 -2.95 -2.14 -9.87
C MET A 37 -3.56 -0.74 -9.85
N SER A 38 -2.73 0.31 -9.78
CA SER A 38 -3.19 1.70 -9.87
C SER A 38 -3.79 2.04 -11.24
N GLN A 39 -3.31 1.40 -12.31
CA GLN A 39 -3.92 1.54 -13.64
C GLN A 39 -5.24 0.80 -13.71
N GLU A 40 -5.33 -0.42 -13.16
CA GLU A 40 -6.57 -1.18 -13.09
C GLU A 40 -7.66 -0.43 -12.32
N PHE A 41 -7.31 0.21 -11.20
CA PHE A 41 -8.21 1.12 -10.48
C PHE A 41 -8.79 2.22 -11.39
N GLN A 42 -7.93 2.89 -12.17
CA GLN A 42 -8.36 3.94 -13.10
C GLN A 42 -9.28 3.38 -14.18
N ASP A 43 -8.98 2.19 -14.70
CA ASP A 43 -9.77 1.56 -15.76
C ASP A 43 -11.15 1.14 -15.26
N LEU A 44 -11.24 0.59 -14.03
CA LEU A 44 -12.52 0.33 -13.35
C LEU A 44 -13.33 1.61 -13.20
N TRP A 45 -12.69 2.72 -12.82
CA TRP A 45 -13.35 4.01 -12.70
C TRP A 45 -13.84 4.56 -14.04
N ASN A 46 -13.00 4.52 -15.06
CA ASN A 46 -13.34 4.99 -16.41
C ASN A 46 -14.45 4.15 -17.05
N SER A 47 -14.51 2.84 -16.74
CA SER A 47 -15.55 1.93 -17.23
C SER A 47 -16.94 2.21 -16.63
N SER A 48 -17.05 3.01 -15.57
CA SER A 48 -18.33 3.40 -14.93
C SER A 48 -19.27 4.25 -15.81
N GLY A 49 -18.87 4.53 -17.06
CA GLY A 49 -19.71 5.16 -18.06
C GLY A 49 -20.08 6.61 -17.74
N GLY A 50 -19.30 7.30 -16.91
CA GLY A 50 -19.55 8.70 -16.53
C GLY A 50 -20.70 8.89 -15.55
N THR A 51 -21.28 7.81 -15.01
CA THR A 51 -22.33 7.88 -13.97
C THR A 51 -21.77 8.29 -12.60
N GLY A 52 -20.45 8.28 -12.44
CA GLY A 52 -19.76 8.53 -11.18
C GLY A 52 -19.96 7.42 -10.15
N ARG A 53 -20.49 6.26 -10.55
CA ARG A 53 -20.74 5.11 -9.67
C ARG A 53 -20.22 3.83 -10.31
N LEU A 54 -19.46 3.07 -9.53
CA LEU A 54 -19.04 1.74 -9.93
C LEU A 54 -20.20 0.75 -9.83
N SER A 55 -20.18 -0.28 -10.68
CA SER A 55 -21.01 -1.47 -10.49
C SER A 55 -20.59 -2.18 -9.20
N GLN A 56 -21.45 -3.08 -8.69
CA GLN A 56 -21.08 -3.91 -7.54
C GLN A 56 -19.83 -4.76 -7.86
N GLU A 57 -19.78 -5.37 -9.04
CA GLU A 57 -18.61 -6.13 -9.53
C GLU A 57 -17.33 -5.29 -9.50
N ASN A 58 -17.36 -4.07 -10.03
CA ASN A 58 -16.18 -3.19 -10.01
C ASN A 58 -15.83 -2.76 -8.58
N THR A 59 -16.82 -2.59 -7.72
CA THR A 59 -16.62 -2.27 -6.29
C THR A 59 -15.97 -3.44 -5.56
N ASP A 60 -16.38 -4.67 -5.82
CA ASP A 60 -15.77 -5.87 -5.25
C ASP A 60 -14.31 -6.00 -5.71
N ARG A 61 -14.06 -5.75 -7.01
CA ARG A 61 -12.69 -5.72 -7.55
C ARG A 61 -11.82 -4.62 -6.92
N LEU A 62 -12.39 -3.44 -6.61
CA LEU A 62 -11.66 -2.40 -5.87
C LEU A 62 -11.20 -2.88 -4.49
N VAL A 63 -12.05 -3.61 -3.77
CA VAL A 63 -11.70 -4.14 -2.45
C VAL A 63 -10.57 -5.16 -2.56
N GLU A 64 -10.58 -5.99 -3.59
CA GLU A 64 -9.48 -6.92 -3.88
C GLU A 64 -8.18 -6.18 -4.19
N LEU A 65 -8.21 -5.17 -5.07
CA LEU A 65 -7.03 -4.35 -5.38
C LEU A 65 -6.41 -3.70 -4.14
N LEU A 66 -7.24 -3.20 -3.21
CA LEU A 66 -6.75 -2.64 -1.95
C LEU A 66 -6.07 -3.69 -1.06
N ARG A 67 -6.58 -4.92 -1.03
CA ARG A 67 -5.92 -6.03 -0.32
C ARG A 67 -4.59 -6.39 -0.97
N GLU A 68 -4.57 -6.52 -2.30
CA GLU A 68 -3.35 -6.81 -3.05
C GLU A 68 -2.27 -5.74 -2.85
N ILE A 69 -2.66 -4.45 -2.78
CA ILE A 69 -1.75 -3.35 -2.42
C ILE A 69 -1.25 -3.48 -0.98
N GLY A 70 -2.12 -3.89 -0.05
CA GLY A 70 -1.73 -4.22 1.33
C GLY A 70 -0.67 -5.31 1.37
N ASP A 71 -0.84 -6.40 0.61
CA ASP A 71 0.12 -7.49 0.50
C ASP A 71 1.45 -7.02 -0.10
N LEU A 72 1.43 -6.07 -1.05
CA LEU A 72 2.65 -5.44 -1.58
C LEU A 72 3.38 -4.63 -0.51
N ASN A 73 2.65 -3.92 0.35
CA ASN A 73 3.23 -3.21 1.49
C ASN A 73 3.86 -4.19 2.48
N GLU A 74 3.19 -5.29 2.83
CA GLU A 74 3.76 -6.33 3.70
C GLU A 74 5.03 -6.95 3.11
N LYS A 75 5.03 -7.24 1.79
CA LYS A 75 6.23 -7.73 1.08
C LYS A 75 7.38 -6.73 1.15
N LEU A 76 7.09 -5.44 1.00
CA LEU A 76 8.11 -4.39 1.07
C LEU A 76 8.69 -4.28 2.47
N LEU A 77 7.85 -4.33 3.52
CA LEU A 77 8.28 -4.32 4.91
C LEU A 77 9.09 -5.58 5.28
N GLY A 78 8.80 -6.73 4.64
CA GLY A 78 9.59 -7.95 4.78
C GLY A 78 11.00 -7.88 4.19
N LEU A 79 11.37 -6.79 3.51
CA LEU A 79 12.74 -6.53 3.04
C LEU A 79 13.60 -5.76 4.05
N ALA A 80 13.00 -5.26 5.14
CA ALA A 80 13.70 -4.52 6.20
C ALA A 80 14.50 -5.44 7.12
#